data_AF-A0A0C9XUR2-F1
#
_entry.id   AF-A0A0C9XUR2-F1
#
_cell.length_a   1.000
_cell.length_b   1.000
_cell.length_c   1.000
_cell.angle_alpha   90.00
_cell.angle_beta   90.00
_cell.angle_gamma   90.00
#
_symmetry.space_group_name_H-M   'P 1'
#
loop_
_entity.id
_entity.type
_entity.pdbx_description
1 polymer ?
#
loop_
_entity_poly.entity_id
_entity_poly.type
_entity_poly.pdbx_seq_one_letter_code
_entity_poly.pdbx_strand_id
1 'polypeptide(L)'
;IRNTMTPSWLGSVPHNFGDTSVGMIKADEWRSLATVYLPIALISLWGQDDCASELRAVLDHTMHLVSAVYLACTRTTTTTHASAYRAHIVSYVGKLSAVYPNFDL
;
A
#
# COMPACT_ATOMS: atom_id res chain seq x y z
N ILE A 1 -9.21 2.48 10.11
CA ILE A 1 -10.23 2.22 9.07
C ILE A 1 -11.62 2.72 9.52
N ARG A 2 -12.23 2.17 10.59
CA ARG A 2 -13.58 2.55 11.04
C ARG A 2 -13.76 4.04 11.41
N ASN A 3 -12.69 4.67 11.92
CA ASN A 3 -12.71 6.08 12.34
C ASN A 3 -12.05 7.02 11.30
N THR A 4 -11.75 6.52 10.10
CA THR A 4 -11.10 7.33 9.06
C THR A 4 -12.16 8.19 8.38
N MET A 5 -12.07 9.52 8.54
CA MET A 5 -12.92 10.45 7.79
C MET A 5 -12.49 10.44 6.32
N THR A 6 -13.41 10.12 5.42
CA THR A 6 -13.13 10.06 3.97
C THR A 6 -13.91 11.15 3.23
N PRO A 7 -13.33 11.71 2.16
CA PRO A 7 -14.06 12.62 1.29
C PRO A 7 -15.17 11.88 0.54
N SER A 8 -16.23 12.58 0.16
CA SER A 8 -17.42 11.99 -0.48
C SER A 8 -17.17 11.32 -1.83
N TRP A 9 -16.06 11.65 -2.49
CA TRP A 9 -15.66 11.05 -3.77
C TRP A 9 -14.92 9.71 -3.61
N LEU A 10 -14.48 9.36 -2.40
CA LEU A 10 -13.83 8.08 -2.14
C LEU A 10 -14.91 7.02 -1.90
N GLY A 11 -14.96 6.01 -2.77
CA GLY A 11 -15.91 4.92 -2.65
C GLY A 11 -15.79 4.22 -1.29
N SER A 12 -16.93 3.82 -0.73
CA SER A 12 -16.95 3.05 0.52
C SER A 12 -16.27 1.71 0.30
N VAL A 13 -15.27 1.39 1.12
CA VAL A 13 -14.63 0.07 1.15
C VAL A 13 -15.34 -0.79 2.21
N PRO A 14 -15.63 -2.07 1.93
CA PRO A 14 -16.29 -2.95 2.90
C PRO A 14 -15.51 -3.01 4.22
N HIS A 15 -16.21 -2.78 5.32
CA HIS A 15 -15.62 -2.68 6.66
C HIS A 15 -15.07 -4.00 7.20
N ASN A 16 -15.59 -5.12 6.71
CA ASN A 16 -15.25 -6.48 7.09
C ASN A 16 -14.26 -7.14 6.10
N PHE A 17 -13.40 -6.35 5.46
CA PHE A 17 -12.37 -6.85 4.55
C PHE A 17 -11.58 -8.05 5.16
N GLY A 18 -11.46 -9.14 4.40
CA GLY A 18 -10.84 -10.40 4.84
C GLY A 18 -11.83 -11.41 5.45
N ASP A 19 -13.07 -11.02 5.69
CA ASP A 19 -14.14 -11.92 6.08
C ASP A 19 -14.78 -12.55 4.82
N THR A 20 -14.98 -13.87 4.86
CA THR A 20 -15.67 -14.63 3.80
C THR A 20 -17.06 -14.11 3.46
N SER A 21 -17.69 -13.34 4.33
CA SER A 21 -19.03 -12.74 4.15
C SER A 21 -19.08 -11.53 3.21
N VAL A 22 -17.94 -10.92 2.85
CA VAL A 22 -17.88 -9.66 2.06
C VAL A 22 -18.24 -9.85 0.58
N GLY A 23 -18.20 -11.08 0.07
CA GLY A 23 -18.28 -11.31 -1.37
C GLY A 23 -17.01 -10.85 -2.10
N MET A 24 -17.11 -10.66 -3.42
CA MET A 24 -15.96 -10.36 -4.27
C MET A 24 -15.64 -8.86 -4.28
N ILE A 25 -14.42 -8.52 -3.87
CA ILE A 25 -13.93 -7.13 -3.83
C ILE A 25 -13.59 -6.66 -5.24
N LYS A 26 -14.09 -5.50 -5.61
CA LYS A 26 -13.86 -4.89 -6.93
C LYS A 26 -12.47 -4.26 -7.02
N ALA A 27 -11.97 -4.11 -8.24
CA ALA A 27 -10.62 -3.57 -8.48
C ALA A 27 -10.43 -2.14 -7.93
N ASP A 28 -11.46 -1.32 -7.93
CA ASP A 28 -11.44 0.03 -7.36
C ASP A 28 -11.44 0.04 -5.83
N GLU A 29 -12.12 -0.92 -5.20
CA GLU A 29 -12.06 -1.15 -3.75
C GLU A 29 -10.66 -1.63 -3.34
N TRP A 30 -10.07 -2.58 -4.08
CA TRP A 30 -8.69 -3.03 -3.88
C TRP A 30 -7.69 -1.89 -3.98
N ARG A 31 -7.82 -1.05 -5.00
CA ARG A 31 -6.97 0.13 -5.19
C ARG A 31 -7.12 1.10 -4.01
N SER A 32 -8.34 1.39 -3.56
CA SER A 32 -8.59 2.30 -2.44
C SER A 32 -8.02 1.74 -1.14
N LEU A 33 -8.18 0.44 -0.90
CA LEU A 33 -7.59 -0.24 0.25
C LEU A 33 -6.06 -0.14 0.25
N ALA A 34 -5.43 -0.53 -0.86
CA ALA A 34 -3.98 -0.57 -0.98
C ALA A 34 -3.35 0.82 -0.94
N THR A 35 -4.00 1.85 -1.50
CA THR A 35 -3.39 3.19 -1.64
C THR A 35 -3.82 4.21 -0.59
N VAL A 36 -4.89 3.96 0.17
CA VAL A 36 -5.39 4.90 1.19
C VAL A 36 -5.36 4.26 2.57
N TYR A 37 -6.08 3.16 2.77
CA TYR A 37 -6.29 2.61 4.10
C TYR A 37 -5.06 1.91 4.66
N LEU A 38 -4.35 1.14 3.83
CA LEU A 38 -3.15 0.43 4.24
C LEU A 38 -2.03 1.41 4.64
N PRO A 39 -1.68 2.45 3.86
CA PRO A 39 -0.70 3.46 4.29
C PRO A 39 -1.08 4.15 5.59
N ILE A 40 -2.34 4.58 5.74
CA ILE A 40 -2.81 5.24 6.97
C ILE A 40 -2.61 4.33 8.19
N ALA A 41 -2.99 3.04 8.06
CA ALA A 41 -2.84 2.07 9.14
C ALA A 41 -1.36 1.84 9.50
N LEU A 42 -0.52 1.59 8.50
CA LEU A 42 0.89 1.28 8.73
C LEU A 42 1.68 2.48 9.25
N ILE A 43 1.41 3.69 8.75
CA ILE A 43 2.03 4.92 9.26
C ILE A 43 1.59 5.18 10.71
N SER A 44 0.31 4.93 11.04
CA SER A 44 -0.17 5.09 12.42
C SER A 44 0.49 4.10 13.39
N LEU A 45 0.79 2.89 12.92
CA LEU A 45 1.42 1.84 13.74
C LEU A 45 2.94 1.99 13.85
N TRP A 46 3.60 2.31 12.73
CA TRP A 46 5.07 2.19 12.59
C TRP A 46 5.78 3.47 12.13
N GLY A 47 5.04 4.55 11.92
CA GLY A 47 5.58 5.84 11.48
C GLY A 47 6.14 6.71 12.61
N GLN A 48 6.01 6.28 13.87
CA GLN A 48 6.59 7.00 15.01
C GLN A 48 8.10 6.80 15.10
N ASP A 49 8.81 7.73 15.75
CA ASP A 49 10.28 7.72 15.85
C ASP A 49 10.82 6.66 16.82
N ASP A 50 9.99 6.20 17.76
CA ASP A 50 10.28 5.16 18.75
C ASP A 50 9.97 3.74 18.26
N CYS A 51 9.47 3.58 17.03
CA CYS A 51 9.13 2.28 16.48
C CYS A 51 10.39 1.42 16.22
N ALA A 52 10.26 0.10 16.39
CA ALA A 52 11.32 -0.84 16.06
C ALA A 52 11.77 -0.68 14.58
N SER A 53 13.09 -0.67 14.36
CA SER A 53 13.68 -0.45 13.04
C SER A 53 13.20 -1.44 11.98
N GLU A 54 12.92 -2.68 12.38
CA GLU A 54 12.38 -3.73 11.51
C GLU A 54 10.96 -3.39 11.02
N LEU A 55 10.08 -2.93 11.90
CA LEU A 55 8.71 -2.55 11.54
C LEU A 55 8.70 -1.30 10.66
N ARG A 56 9.63 -0.36 10.91
CA ARG A 56 9.84 0.78 10.01
C ARG A 56 10.35 0.34 8.64
N ALA A 57 11.23 -0.65 8.56
CA ALA A 57 11.67 -1.23 7.29
C ALA A 57 10.52 -1.88 6.52
N VAL A 58 9.61 -2.57 7.22
CA VAL A 58 8.37 -3.12 6.61
C VAL A 58 7.46 -1.99 6.11
N LEU A 59 7.30 -0.90 6.87
CA LEU A 59 6.55 0.28 6.44
C LEU A 59 7.14 0.86 5.15
N ASP A 60 8.43 1.16 5.13
CA ASP A 60 9.11 1.76 3.98
C ASP A 60 9.06 0.83 2.76
N HIS A 61 9.25 -0.48 2.98
CA HIS A 61 9.09 -1.50 1.95
C HIS A 61 7.70 -1.50 1.35
N THR A 62 6.67 -1.48 2.20
CA THR A 62 5.28 -1.44 1.76
C THR A 62 4.95 -0.13 1.03
N MET A 63 5.50 1.00 1.47
CA MET A 63 5.31 2.30 0.82
C MET A 63 5.86 2.32 -0.61
N HIS A 64 6.94 1.59 -0.91
CA HIS A 64 7.38 1.43 -2.30
C HIS A 64 6.30 0.75 -3.17
N LEU A 65 5.65 -0.31 -2.69
CA LEU A 65 4.56 -0.96 -3.42
C LEU A 65 3.37 -0.04 -3.62
N VAL A 66 2.97 0.66 -2.56
CA VAL A 66 1.86 1.65 -2.58
C VAL A 66 2.12 2.72 -3.63
N SER A 67 3.32 3.30 -3.65
CA SER A 67 3.71 4.32 -4.63
C SER A 67 3.70 3.77 -6.07
N ALA A 68 4.18 2.54 -6.27
CA ALA A 68 4.12 1.89 -7.58
C ALA A 68 2.67 1.69 -8.05
N VAL A 69 1.79 1.17 -7.20
CA VAL A 69 0.36 0.99 -7.52
C VAL A 69 -0.30 2.33 -7.82
N TYR A 70 -0.03 3.36 -7.01
CA TYR A 70 -0.55 4.71 -7.24
C TYR A 70 -0.16 5.24 -8.62
N LEU A 71 1.13 5.17 -8.97
CA LEU A 71 1.65 5.64 -10.26
C LEU A 71 1.06 4.84 -11.44
N ALA A 72 0.98 3.52 -11.32
CA ALA A 72 0.38 2.65 -12.35
C ALA A 72 -1.12 2.93 -12.58
N CYS A 73 -1.83 3.37 -11.54
CA CYS A 73 -3.25 3.69 -11.60
C CYS A 73 -3.55 5.14 -12.02
N THR A 74 -2.53 5.97 -12.27
CA THR A 74 -2.74 7.33 -12.76
C THR A 74 -3.34 7.31 -14.16
N ARG A 75 -4.25 8.24 -14.45
CA ARG A 75 -4.84 8.40 -15.79
C ARG A 75 -3.87 8.97 -16.82
N THR A 76 -2.74 9.51 -16.37
CA THR A 76 -1.73 10.18 -17.19
C THR A 76 -0.37 9.58 -16.91
N THR A 77 0.23 8.96 -17.92
CA THR A 77 1.60 8.44 -17.85
C THR A 77 2.55 9.41 -18.51
N THR A 78 3.58 9.81 -17.77
CA THR A 78 4.71 10.59 -18.27
C THR A 78 5.99 9.76 -18.13
N THR A 79 7.06 10.13 -18.83
CA THR A 79 8.38 9.49 -18.66
C THR A 79 8.85 9.54 -17.20
N THR A 80 8.52 10.62 -16.49
CA THR A 80 8.77 10.77 -15.06
C THR A 80 7.99 9.75 -14.24
N HIS A 81 6.69 9.58 -14.50
CA HIS A 81 5.87 8.57 -13.80
C HIS A 81 6.38 7.15 -14.07
N ALA A 82 6.73 6.83 -15.32
CA ALA A 82 7.27 5.52 -15.68
C ALA A 82 8.60 5.24 -14.97
N SER A 83 9.48 6.24 -14.89
CA SER A 83 10.77 6.13 -14.19
C SER A 83 10.59 5.97 -12.69
N ALA A 84 9.71 6.76 -12.08
CA ALA A 84 9.38 6.65 -10.65
C ALA A 84 8.75 5.30 -10.33
N TYR A 85 7.78 4.84 -11.13
CA TYR A 85 7.18 3.51 -10.98
C TYR A 85 8.24 2.42 -10.98
N ARG A 86 9.16 2.46 -11.97
CA ARG A 86 10.25 1.50 -12.08
C ARG A 86 11.17 1.54 -10.85
N ALA A 87 11.51 2.71 -10.35
CA ALA A 87 12.34 2.85 -9.15
C ALA A 87 11.65 2.24 -7.91
N HIS A 88 10.35 2.47 -7.75
CA HIS A 88 9.57 1.91 -6.65
C HIS A 88 9.44 0.38 -6.73
N ILE A 89 9.08 -0.18 -7.90
CA ILE A 89 8.92 -1.63 -8.03
C ILE A 89 10.25 -2.38 -7.87
N VAL A 90 11.36 -1.81 -8.38
CA VAL A 90 12.71 -2.37 -8.17
C VAL A 90 13.08 -2.35 -6.69
N SER A 91 12.82 -1.26 -5.99
CA SER A 91 13.10 -1.15 -4.55
C SER A 91 12.27 -2.12 -3.73
N TYR A 92 11.00 -2.33 -4.10
CA TYR A 92 10.11 -3.29 -3.45
C TYR A 92 10.62 -4.74 -3.64
N VAL A 93 10.83 -5.16 -4.89
CA VAL A 93 11.27 -6.54 -5.19
C VAL A 93 12.67 -6.80 -4.65
N GLY A 94 13.60 -5.86 -4.80
CA GLY A 94 15.00 -6.04 -4.37
C GLY A 94 15.19 -6.14 -2.85
N LYS A 95 14.23 -5.64 -2.06
CA LYS A 95 14.27 -5.70 -0.59
C LYS A 95 13.42 -6.84 -0.02
N LEU A 96 12.73 -7.62 -0.86
CA LEU A 96 11.76 -8.63 -0.42
C LEU A 96 12.40 -9.70 0.48
N SER A 97 13.56 -10.24 0.09
CA SER A 97 14.28 -11.25 0.88
C SER A 97 14.91 -10.69 2.15
N ALA A 98 15.24 -9.39 2.17
CA ALA A 98 15.78 -8.74 3.36
C ALA A 98 14.71 -8.50 4.43
N VAL A 99 13.50 -8.13 4.00
CA VAL A 99 12.35 -7.85 4.89
C VAL A 99 11.62 -9.14 5.26
N TYR A 100 11.59 -10.12 4.36
CA TYR A 100 10.91 -11.41 4.54
C TYR A 100 11.87 -12.56 4.22
N PRO A 101 12.74 -12.96 5.18
CA PRO A 101 13.79 -13.96 4.94
C PRO A 101 13.27 -15.36 4.57
N ASN A 102 12.02 -15.67 4.94
CA ASN A 102 11.38 -16.96 4.67
C ASN A 102 10.49 -16.91 3.41
N PHE A 103 10.58 -15.86 2.61
CA PHE A 103 9.81 -15.71 1.39
C PHE A 103 10.60 -16.29 0.20
N ASP A 104 10.22 -17.48 -0.23
CA ASP A 104 10.73 -18.09 -1.46
C ASP A 104 9.95 -17.54 -2.67
N LEU A 105 10.68 -17.07 -3.69
CA LEU A 105 10.16 -16.40 -4.89
C LEU A 105 9.92 -17.40 -6.03
#